data_AF-A0A7X9GRI8-F1
#
_entry.id   AF-A0A7X9GRI8-F1
#
_cell.length_a   1.000
_cell.length_b   1.000
_cell.length_c   1.000
_cell.angle_alpha   90.00
_cell.angle_beta   90.00
_cell.angle_gamma   90.00
#
_symmetry.space_group_name_H-M   'P 1'
#
loop_
_entity.id
_entity.type
_entity.pdbx_description
1 polymer ?
#
loop_
_entity_poly.entity_id
_entity_poly.type
_entity_poly.pdbx_seq_one_letter_code
_entity_poly.pdbx_strand_id
1 'polypeptide(L)'
;MAKFRRVEFYMTKGNGYGQYYIHSTYKGKELKIHTTNSEAWDWYNDDSNKTKHLDAKRYCYRRICILQPNGVENNRQKRETTMKRTKLAPVSKKQAAINRKISKIFQEILLDSNGECTGCRGIRNLTPSHIIRRSKRKDLEAVKENIKPHCIFCHDKWDSGNIFVMSELLDFESNMRYIFEVDRLYYNRLKEQLTEATL
;
A
#
# COMPACT_ATOMS: atom_id res chain seq x y z
N MET A 1 -24.73 20.97 11.33
CA MET A 1 -23.75 19.91 11.65
C MET A 1 -24.17 18.65 10.92
N ALA A 2 -23.24 17.95 10.27
CA ALA A 2 -23.54 16.73 9.53
C ALA A 2 -23.32 15.51 10.44
N LYS A 3 -24.18 14.48 10.28
CA LYS A 3 -24.11 13.24 11.04
C LYS A 3 -24.00 12.04 10.10
N PHE A 4 -23.07 11.13 10.38
CA PHE A 4 -22.93 9.87 9.65
C PHE A 4 -22.46 8.76 10.60
N ARG A 5 -23.16 7.62 10.62
CA ARG A 5 -22.85 6.46 11.48
C ARG A 5 -22.53 6.83 12.95
N ARG A 6 -23.35 7.72 13.54
CA ARG A 6 -23.24 8.23 14.92
C ARG A 6 -22.04 9.16 15.19
N VAL A 7 -21.36 9.62 14.15
CA VAL A 7 -20.29 10.63 14.24
C VAL A 7 -20.84 11.96 13.74
N GLU A 8 -20.68 12.98 14.56
CA GLU A 8 -21.06 14.35 14.22
C GLU A 8 -19.82 15.14 13.83
N PHE A 9 -19.92 15.85 12.71
CA PHE A 9 -18.83 16.66 12.19
C PHE A 9 -19.35 17.89 11.47
N TYR A 10 -18.48 18.89 11.36
CA TYR A 10 -18.71 20.08 10.55
C TYR A 10 -17.43 20.46 9.81
N MET A 11 -17.56 21.26 8.76
CA MET A 11 -16.40 21.75 8.02
C MET A 11 -16.24 23.26 8.19
N THR A 12 -15.01 23.74 8.09
CA THR A 12 -14.69 25.19 8.01
C THR A 12 -13.69 25.45 6.88
N LYS A 13 -13.75 26.64 6.26
CA LYS A 13 -12.78 27.09 5.26
C LYS A 13 -11.53 27.66 5.94
N GLY A 14 -10.35 27.43 5.36
CA GLY A 14 -9.07 27.97 5.79
C GLY A 14 -8.66 29.23 5.03
N ASN A 15 -7.50 29.80 5.38
CA ASN A 15 -6.94 31.03 4.81
C ASN A 15 -6.28 30.82 3.42
N GLY A 16 -6.88 30.01 2.55
CA GLY A 16 -6.35 29.74 1.20
C GLY A 16 -7.38 29.06 0.31
N TYR A 17 -7.22 29.21 -1.01
CA TYR A 17 -8.08 28.54 -1.98
C TYR A 17 -7.97 27.02 -1.83
N GLY A 18 -9.13 26.34 -1.81
CA GLY A 18 -9.18 24.88 -1.64
C GLY A 18 -8.67 24.37 -0.30
N GLN A 19 -8.68 25.18 0.77
CA GLN A 19 -8.27 24.74 2.12
C GLN A 19 -9.51 24.56 3.00
N TYR A 20 -9.78 23.33 3.43
CA TYR A 20 -10.92 23.02 4.29
C TYR A 20 -10.49 22.19 5.50
N TYR A 21 -11.23 22.32 6.60
CA TYR A 21 -11.00 21.59 7.83
C TYR A 21 -12.26 20.86 8.25
N ILE A 22 -12.16 19.58 8.56
CA ILE A 22 -13.24 18.78 9.15
C ILE A 22 -13.01 18.76 10.66
N HIS A 23 -14.02 19.18 11.42
CA HIS A 23 -14.03 19.17 12.87
C HIS A 23 -15.00 18.11 13.36
N SER A 24 -14.59 17.28 14.31
CA SER A 24 -15.43 16.23 14.87
C SER A 24 -14.97 15.83 16.25
N THR A 25 -15.90 15.39 17.08
CA THR A 25 -15.60 14.68 18.33
C THR A 25 -15.83 13.20 18.09
N TYR A 26 -14.77 12.40 18.16
CA TYR A 26 -14.87 10.96 17.94
C TYR A 26 -14.02 10.20 18.95
N LYS A 27 -14.64 9.24 19.66
CA LYS A 27 -14.05 8.51 20.80
C LYS A 27 -13.43 9.42 21.89
N GLY A 28 -14.11 10.51 22.22
CA GLY A 28 -13.71 11.43 23.29
C GLY A 28 -12.53 12.34 22.96
N LYS A 29 -12.11 12.42 21.68
CA LYS A 29 -11.07 13.34 21.21
C LYS A 29 -11.65 14.32 20.19
N GLU A 30 -11.27 15.58 20.33
CA GLU A 30 -11.52 16.61 19.31
C GLU A 30 -10.51 16.44 18.17
N LEU A 31 -11.02 16.40 16.95
CA LEU A 31 -10.23 16.22 15.73
C LEU A 31 -10.40 17.43 14.84
N LYS A 32 -9.29 17.95 14.30
CA LYS A 32 -9.26 18.99 13.28
C LYS A 32 -8.44 18.51 12.09
N ILE A 33 -9.12 18.08 11.03
CA ILE A 33 -8.51 17.39 9.89
C ILE A 33 -8.48 18.31 8.69
N HIS A 34 -7.29 18.55 8.12
CA HIS A 34 -7.15 19.26 6.86
C HIS A 34 -7.57 18.40 5.64
N THR A 35 -8.22 19.04 4.68
CA THR A 35 -8.53 18.49 3.35
C THR A 35 -8.53 19.59 2.28
N THR A 36 -8.21 19.20 1.05
CA THR A 36 -8.34 20.03 -0.15
C THR A 36 -9.53 19.64 -1.03
N ASN A 37 -10.37 18.73 -0.57
CA ASN A 37 -11.52 18.25 -1.33
C ASN A 37 -12.66 19.29 -1.30
N SER A 38 -12.80 20.06 -2.38
CA SER A 38 -13.86 21.03 -2.56
C SER A 38 -15.24 20.39 -2.70
N GLU A 39 -15.35 19.23 -3.35
CA GLU A 39 -16.65 18.53 -3.47
C GLU A 39 -17.19 18.11 -2.10
N ALA A 40 -16.31 17.68 -1.18
CA ALA A 40 -16.73 17.40 0.18
C ALA A 40 -17.28 18.67 0.87
N TRP A 41 -16.65 19.82 0.65
CA TRP A 41 -17.14 21.10 1.16
C TRP A 41 -18.48 21.53 0.53
N ASP A 42 -18.64 21.33 -0.77
CA ASP A 42 -19.83 21.75 -1.49
C ASP A 42 -21.05 20.89 -1.09
N TRP A 43 -20.84 19.58 -0.88
CA TRP A 43 -21.93 18.63 -0.73
C TRP A 43 -22.17 18.12 0.71
N TYR A 44 -21.32 18.39 1.70
CA TYR A 44 -21.51 17.77 3.04
C TYR A 44 -22.79 18.20 3.77
N ASN A 45 -23.29 19.41 3.52
CA ASN A 45 -24.53 19.95 4.09
C ASN A 45 -25.61 20.20 3.03
N ASP A 46 -25.30 20.00 1.75
CA ASP A 46 -26.26 20.13 0.64
C ASP A 46 -26.80 18.75 0.25
N ASP A 47 -28.09 18.50 0.48
CA ASP A 47 -28.79 17.26 0.18
C ASP A 47 -29.60 17.29 -1.12
N SER A 48 -29.52 18.37 -1.90
CA SER A 48 -30.17 18.51 -3.21
C SER A 48 -29.79 17.37 -4.17
N ASN A 49 -28.56 16.86 -4.06
CA ASN A 49 -28.13 15.61 -4.67
C ASN A 49 -27.75 14.58 -3.60
N LYS A 50 -28.69 13.67 -3.30
CA LYS A 50 -28.53 12.64 -2.26
C LYS A 50 -27.26 11.79 -2.41
N THR A 51 -26.84 11.48 -3.65
CA THR A 51 -25.65 10.68 -3.91
C THR A 51 -24.38 11.44 -3.54
N LYS A 52 -24.23 12.67 -4.05
CA LYS A 52 -23.06 13.51 -3.74
C LYS A 52 -23.00 13.88 -2.26
N HIS A 53 -24.15 14.13 -1.66
CA HIS A 53 -24.28 14.36 -0.24
C HIS A 53 -23.79 13.17 0.61
N LEU A 54 -24.22 11.96 0.23
CA LEU A 54 -23.80 10.72 0.89
C LEU A 54 -22.29 10.47 0.72
N ASP A 55 -21.75 10.73 -0.48
CA ASP A 55 -20.32 10.54 -0.76
C ASP A 55 -19.44 11.55 -0.03
N ALA A 56 -19.88 12.81 0.09
CA ALA A 56 -19.23 13.82 0.93
C ALA A 56 -19.22 13.39 2.41
N LYS A 57 -20.36 12.89 2.93
CA LYS A 57 -20.45 12.37 4.30
C LYS A 57 -19.54 11.15 4.52
N ARG A 58 -19.48 10.23 3.56
CA ARG A 58 -18.57 9.07 3.58
C ARG A 58 -17.11 9.48 3.52
N TYR A 59 -16.77 10.48 2.71
CA TYR A 59 -15.41 11.04 2.64
C TYR A 59 -14.99 11.59 4.00
N CYS A 60 -15.82 12.44 4.62
CA CYS A 60 -15.53 13.03 5.94
C CYS A 60 -15.40 11.95 7.02
N TYR A 61 -16.32 10.99 7.07
CA TYR A 61 -16.24 9.87 8.00
C TYR A 61 -14.98 9.02 7.80
N ARG A 62 -14.63 8.68 6.55
CA ARG A 62 -13.38 7.96 6.24
C ARG A 62 -12.16 8.75 6.70
N ARG A 63 -12.11 10.06 6.50
CA ARG A 63 -11.01 10.90 6.97
C ARG A 63 -10.92 10.88 8.50
N ILE A 64 -12.03 10.97 9.22
CA ILE A 64 -12.09 10.86 10.68
C ILE A 64 -11.63 9.47 11.17
N CYS A 65 -12.02 8.39 10.49
CA CYS A 65 -11.65 7.03 10.86
C CYS A 65 -10.21 6.65 10.48
N ILE A 66 -9.73 7.06 9.31
CA ILE A 66 -8.35 6.82 8.83
C ILE A 66 -7.36 7.63 9.68
N LEU A 67 -7.73 8.84 10.07
CA LEU A 67 -6.93 9.69 10.97
C LEU A 67 -7.26 9.43 12.44
N GLN A 68 -7.82 8.27 12.79
CA GLN A 68 -7.66 7.76 14.14
C GLN A 68 -6.17 7.79 14.48
N PRO A 69 -5.76 8.46 15.57
CA PRO A 69 -4.41 8.37 16.05
C PRO A 69 -4.24 7.00 16.73
N ASN A 70 -4.14 5.94 15.94
CA ASN A 70 -3.14 4.92 16.25
C ASN A 70 -1.77 5.56 15.94
N GLY A 71 -1.36 6.49 16.81
CA GLY A 71 0.02 6.98 16.89
C GLY A 71 0.49 8.05 15.90
N VAL A 72 -0.39 8.80 15.23
CA VAL A 72 0.05 9.82 14.26
C VAL A 72 -0.58 11.20 14.51
N GLU A 73 -0.41 11.73 15.72
CA GLU A 73 -0.36 13.17 15.94
C GLU A 73 0.43 13.43 17.23
N ASN A 74 1.37 14.39 17.17
CA ASN A 74 2.43 14.71 18.15
C ASN A 74 3.76 13.94 18.09
N ASN A 75 4.02 13.17 17.02
CA ASN A 75 5.35 12.59 16.79
C ASN A 75 6.24 13.38 15.81
N ARG A 76 5.71 14.28 14.96
CA ARG A 76 6.54 15.00 13.98
C ARG A 76 7.46 16.04 14.66
N GLN A 77 6.89 16.89 15.53
CA GLN A 77 7.66 17.88 16.30
C GLN A 77 8.57 17.25 17.38
N LYS A 78 8.18 16.10 17.96
CA LYS A 78 9.01 15.37 18.93
C LYS A 78 10.11 14.51 18.28
N ARG A 79 9.90 14.03 17.04
CA ARG A 79 10.92 13.30 16.27
C ARG A 79 11.94 14.25 15.65
N GLU A 80 11.55 15.43 15.21
CA GLU A 80 12.51 16.42 14.67
C GLU A 80 13.46 16.96 15.75
N THR A 81 13.01 17.08 17.00
CA THR A 81 13.84 17.56 18.11
C THR A 81 14.70 16.48 18.78
N THR A 82 14.46 15.20 18.50
CA THR A 82 15.18 14.08 19.16
C THR A 82 15.71 12.99 18.23
N MET A 83 15.63 13.12 16.91
CA MET A 83 16.35 12.21 16.00
C MET A 83 17.79 12.68 15.86
N LYS A 84 18.66 12.19 16.75
CA LYS A 84 20.10 12.24 16.48
C LYS A 84 20.35 11.58 15.12
N ARG A 85 20.94 12.32 14.18
CA ARG A 85 21.42 11.77 12.90
C ARG A 85 22.45 10.70 13.21
N THR A 86 21.99 9.47 13.32
CA THR A 86 22.83 8.32 13.63
C THR A 86 23.26 7.74 12.30
N LYS A 87 24.56 7.46 12.16
CA LYS A 87 25.08 6.80 10.96
C LYS A 87 24.34 5.47 10.78
N LEU A 88 23.78 5.24 9.59
CA LEU A 88 23.19 3.95 9.25
C LEU A 88 24.24 2.85 9.47
N ALA A 89 23.88 1.83 10.25
CA ALA A 89 24.75 0.70 10.47
C ALA A 89 25.06 0.04 9.12
N PRO A 90 26.32 -0.38 8.88
CA PRO A 90 26.67 -1.06 7.65
C PRO A 90 25.90 -2.38 7.54
N VAL A 91 25.56 -2.75 6.31
CA VAL A 91 24.98 -4.08 6.02
C VAL A 91 25.96 -5.15 6.49
N SER A 92 25.46 -6.19 7.14
CA SER A 92 26.32 -7.30 7.61
C SER A 92 27.04 -7.96 6.43
N LYS A 93 28.27 -8.47 6.66
CA LYS A 93 29.04 -9.18 5.62
C LYS A 93 28.22 -10.32 4.99
N LYS A 94 27.43 -11.04 5.81
CA LYS A 94 26.52 -12.10 5.37
C LYS A 94 25.45 -11.56 4.40
N GLN A 95 24.74 -10.50 4.77
CA GLN A 95 23.70 -9.94 3.91
C GLN A 95 24.28 -9.27 2.65
N ALA A 96 25.47 -8.68 2.74
CA ALA A 96 26.17 -8.15 1.57
C ALA A 96 26.50 -9.26 0.55
N ALA A 97 26.94 -10.43 1.00
CA ALA A 97 27.19 -11.58 0.13
C ALA A 97 25.91 -12.08 -0.55
N ILE A 98 24.79 -12.15 0.19
CA ILE A 98 23.47 -12.50 -0.35
C ILE A 98 23.03 -11.48 -1.41
N ASN A 99 23.13 -10.18 -1.11
CA ASN A 99 22.73 -9.12 -2.05
C ASN A 99 23.52 -9.23 -3.36
N ARG A 100 24.83 -9.53 -3.30
CA ARG A 100 25.64 -9.77 -4.50
C ARG A 100 25.14 -10.97 -5.32
N LYS A 101 24.71 -12.06 -4.67
CA LYS A 101 24.12 -13.21 -5.36
C LYS A 101 22.82 -12.84 -6.06
N ILE A 102 21.92 -12.15 -5.36
CA ILE A 102 20.66 -11.65 -5.93
C ILE A 102 20.93 -10.74 -7.13
N SER A 103 21.89 -9.82 -7.04
CA SER A 103 22.25 -8.95 -8.16
C SER A 103 22.71 -9.73 -9.39
N LYS A 104 23.52 -10.78 -9.21
CA LYS A 104 23.96 -11.63 -10.34
C LYS A 104 22.79 -12.38 -10.98
N ILE A 105 21.99 -13.06 -10.16
CA ILE A 105 20.78 -13.76 -10.60
C ILE A 105 19.84 -12.80 -11.35
N PHE A 106 19.68 -11.58 -10.85
CA PHE A 106 18.82 -10.59 -11.48
C PHE A 106 19.33 -10.15 -12.85
N GLN A 107 20.65 -10.00 -13.03
CA GLN A 107 21.22 -9.71 -14.36
C GLN A 107 20.97 -10.85 -15.34
N GLU A 108 21.10 -12.10 -14.92
CA GLU A 108 20.75 -13.26 -15.75
C GLU A 108 19.28 -13.25 -16.16
N ILE A 109 18.37 -13.00 -15.21
CA ILE A 109 16.93 -12.88 -15.48
C ILE A 109 16.63 -11.77 -16.48
N LEU A 110 17.30 -10.61 -16.38
CA LEU A 110 17.11 -9.50 -17.31
C LEU A 110 17.60 -9.83 -18.72
N LEU A 111 18.67 -10.62 -18.86
CA LEU A 111 19.11 -11.13 -20.16
C LEU A 111 18.06 -12.09 -20.74
N ASP A 112 17.57 -13.03 -19.92
CA ASP A 112 16.56 -14.02 -20.33
C ASP A 112 15.22 -13.34 -20.73
N SER A 113 14.87 -12.22 -20.09
CA SER A 113 13.63 -11.49 -20.35
C SER A 113 13.76 -10.35 -21.37
N ASN A 114 14.91 -10.20 -22.04
CA ASN A 114 15.22 -9.04 -22.90
C ASN A 114 14.98 -7.68 -22.22
N GLY A 115 15.18 -7.60 -20.91
CA GLY A 115 14.93 -6.38 -20.14
C GLY A 115 13.46 -5.99 -20.02
N GLU A 116 12.53 -6.94 -20.21
CA GLU A 116 11.09 -6.71 -20.05
C GLU A 116 10.59 -7.09 -18.64
N CYS A 117 9.59 -6.34 -18.17
CA CYS A 117 8.79 -6.70 -17.00
C CYS A 117 7.95 -7.95 -17.30
N THR A 118 8.02 -9.00 -16.50
CA THR A 118 7.17 -10.19 -16.70
C THR A 118 5.70 -9.92 -16.40
N GLY A 119 5.40 -8.98 -15.50
CA GLY A 119 4.03 -8.64 -15.11
C GLY A 119 3.27 -7.77 -16.13
N CYS A 120 3.96 -7.01 -16.99
CA CYS A 120 3.31 -6.09 -17.94
C CYS A 120 4.02 -5.87 -19.29
N ARG A 121 5.13 -6.57 -19.57
CA ARG A 121 6.00 -6.42 -20.76
C ARG A 121 6.66 -5.05 -20.95
N GLY A 122 6.45 -4.11 -20.02
CA GLY A 122 7.12 -2.81 -20.07
C GLY A 122 8.61 -2.89 -19.75
N ILE A 123 9.40 -2.01 -20.35
CA ILE A 123 10.88 -1.93 -20.19
C ILE A 123 11.34 -0.87 -19.17
N ARG A 124 10.45 -0.43 -18.29
CA ARG A 124 10.74 0.60 -17.27
C ARG A 124 11.67 0.03 -16.19
N ASN A 125 12.42 0.88 -15.48
CA ASN A 125 13.31 0.52 -14.35
C ASN A 125 12.83 -0.72 -13.56
N LEU A 126 13.45 -1.85 -13.86
CA LEU A 126 13.07 -3.15 -13.31
C LEU A 126 13.79 -3.41 -11.99
N THR A 127 13.08 -4.09 -11.10
CA THR A 127 13.56 -4.47 -9.78
C THR A 127 13.38 -5.98 -9.58
N PRO A 128 14.22 -6.62 -8.75
CA PRO A 128 14.05 -8.03 -8.41
C PRO A 128 12.86 -8.18 -7.46
N SER A 129 11.70 -8.53 -8.01
CA SER A 129 10.50 -8.87 -7.22
C SER A 129 10.58 -10.31 -6.76
N HIS A 130 10.40 -10.54 -5.46
CA HIS A 130 10.34 -11.90 -4.92
C HIS A 130 8.90 -12.44 -5.01
N ILE A 131 8.72 -13.61 -5.63
CA ILE A 131 7.41 -14.29 -5.68
C ILE A 131 6.93 -14.58 -4.25
N ILE A 132 7.79 -15.18 -3.43
CA ILE A 132 7.60 -15.32 -1.99
C ILE A 132 8.62 -14.43 -1.28
N ARG A 133 8.11 -13.47 -0.48
CA ARG A 133 8.94 -12.47 0.19
C ARG A 133 10.06 -13.08 1.04
N ARG A 134 11.23 -12.45 0.96
CA ARG A 134 12.42 -12.75 1.78
C ARG A 134 12.17 -12.82 3.29
N SER A 135 11.18 -12.10 3.80
CA SER A 135 10.81 -12.12 5.23
C SER A 135 10.02 -13.35 5.64
N LYS A 136 9.33 -14.01 4.69
CA LYS A 136 8.56 -15.24 4.93
C LYS A 136 9.40 -16.49 4.69
N ARG A 137 10.17 -16.51 3.60
CA ARG A 137 11.00 -17.65 3.18
C ARG A 137 12.42 -17.19 2.89
N LYS A 138 13.22 -17.08 3.94
CA LYS A 138 14.62 -16.62 3.87
C LYS A 138 15.49 -17.58 3.05
N ASP A 139 15.16 -18.86 3.08
CA ASP A 139 15.77 -19.93 2.28
C ASP A 139 15.63 -19.70 0.77
N LEU A 140 14.55 -19.02 0.34
CA LEU A 140 14.29 -18.72 -1.08
C LEU A 140 14.81 -17.35 -1.55
N GLU A 141 15.51 -16.59 -0.70
CA GLU A 141 15.82 -15.17 -0.99
C GLU A 141 16.75 -14.96 -2.19
N ALA A 142 17.60 -15.94 -2.49
CA ALA A 142 18.58 -15.91 -3.57
C ALA A 142 18.39 -17.12 -4.51
N VAL A 143 17.14 -17.55 -4.69
CA VAL A 143 16.73 -18.60 -5.65
C VAL A 143 16.20 -17.92 -6.91
N LYS A 144 16.70 -18.31 -8.08
CA LYS A 144 16.39 -17.65 -9.38
C LYS A 144 14.91 -17.71 -9.70
N GLU A 145 14.29 -18.86 -9.44
CA GLU A 145 12.89 -19.15 -9.71
C GLU A 145 11.94 -18.31 -8.82
N ASN A 146 12.41 -17.89 -7.65
CA ASN A 146 11.67 -17.01 -6.74
C ASN A 146 11.77 -15.52 -7.11
N ILE A 147 12.49 -15.15 -8.16
CA ILE A 147 12.73 -13.75 -8.54
C ILE A 147 12.13 -13.49 -9.93
N LYS A 148 11.39 -12.40 -10.06
CA LYS A 148 10.85 -11.90 -11.32
C LYS A 148 11.30 -10.46 -11.59
N PRO A 149 11.52 -10.09 -12.85
CA PRO A 149 11.81 -8.72 -13.21
C PRO A 149 10.50 -7.94 -13.30
N HIS A 150 10.23 -7.09 -12.31
CA HIS A 150 9.05 -6.25 -12.29
C HIS A 150 9.42 -4.77 -12.28
N CYS A 151 8.65 -3.96 -13.00
CA CYS A 151 8.63 -2.53 -12.76
C CYS A 151 7.97 -2.24 -11.40
N ILE A 152 8.23 -1.06 -10.82
CA ILE A 152 7.74 -0.73 -9.47
C ILE A 152 6.22 -0.94 -9.30
N PHE A 153 5.43 -0.63 -10.33
CA PHE A 153 3.97 -0.82 -10.27
C PHE A 153 3.55 -2.29 -10.21
N CYS A 154 4.20 -3.17 -10.98
CA CYS A 154 3.91 -4.59 -10.93
C CYS A 154 4.43 -5.21 -9.63
N HIS A 155 5.58 -4.73 -9.17
CA HIS A 155 6.14 -5.11 -7.88
C HIS A 155 5.18 -4.80 -6.74
N ASP A 156 4.59 -3.59 -6.70
CA ASP A 156 3.62 -3.18 -5.69
C ASP A 156 2.30 -3.98 -5.79
N LYS A 157 1.82 -4.28 -7.00
CA LYS A 157 0.65 -5.16 -7.20
C LYS A 157 0.89 -6.53 -6.61
N TRP A 158 2.05 -7.13 -6.89
CA TRP A 158 2.43 -8.43 -6.33
C TRP A 158 2.58 -8.37 -4.80
N ASP A 159 3.27 -7.35 -4.29
CA ASP A 159 3.46 -7.11 -2.87
C ASP A 159 2.21 -6.57 -2.14
N SER A 160 1.08 -6.41 -2.82
CA SER A 160 -0.19 -6.17 -2.13
C SER A 160 -0.64 -7.40 -1.33
N GLY A 161 -0.32 -8.60 -1.82
CA GLY A 161 -0.84 -9.86 -1.28
C GLY A 161 -2.36 -10.04 -1.45
N ASN A 162 -3.01 -9.16 -2.20
CA ASN A 162 -4.42 -9.24 -2.57
C ASN A 162 -4.54 -9.97 -3.91
N ILE A 163 -5.19 -11.13 -3.91
CA ILE A 163 -5.21 -12.01 -5.09
C ILE A 163 -5.88 -11.36 -6.31
N PHE A 164 -6.87 -10.48 -6.12
CA PHE A 164 -7.54 -9.78 -7.21
C PHE A 164 -6.59 -8.80 -7.90
N VAL A 165 -5.83 -8.02 -7.12
CA VAL A 165 -4.83 -7.08 -7.66
C VAL A 165 -3.66 -7.85 -8.30
N MET A 166 -3.24 -8.96 -7.70
CA MET A 166 -2.18 -9.81 -8.24
C MET A 166 -2.60 -10.43 -9.58
N SER A 167 -3.87 -10.81 -9.74
CA SER A 167 -4.40 -11.46 -10.95
C SER A 167 -4.37 -10.57 -12.20
N GLU A 168 -4.16 -9.27 -12.05
CA GLU A 168 -3.97 -8.33 -13.16
C GLU A 168 -2.60 -8.44 -13.84
N LEU A 169 -1.65 -9.17 -13.25
CA LEU A 169 -0.30 -9.33 -13.79
C LEU A 169 -0.24 -10.49 -14.80
N LEU A 170 0.49 -10.29 -15.90
CA LEU A 170 0.62 -11.30 -16.96
C LEU A 170 1.30 -12.59 -16.49
N ASP A 171 2.14 -12.52 -15.46
CA ASP A 171 2.85 -13.65 -14.89
C ASP A 171 2.15 -14.29 -13.68
N PHE A 172 0.94 -13.83 -13.35
CA PHE A 172 0.17 -14.28 -12.17
C PHE A 172 0.08 -15.80 -12.07
N GLU A 173 -0.40 -16.48 -13.12
CA GLU A 173 -0.59 -17.93 -13.11
C GLU A 173 0.73 -18.69 -12.93
N SER A 174 1.80 -18.21 -13.58
CA SER A 174 3.13 -18.82 -13.44
C SER A 174 3.70 -18.66 -12.03
N ASN A 175 3.48 -17.50 -11.41
CA ASN A 175 3.91 -17.23 -10.05
C ASN A 175 3.09 -18.05 -9.04
N MET A 176 1.77 -18.17 -9.25
CA MET A 176 0.90 -19.00 -8.42
C MET A 176 1.26 -20.48 -8.50
N ARG A 177 1.65 -20.97 -9.69
CA ARG A 177 2.17 -22.34 -9.85
C ARG A 177 3.45 -22.57 -9.05
N TYR A 178 4.40 -21.63 -9.13
CA TYR A 178 5.62 -21.72 -8.33
C TYR A 178 5.30 -21.76 -6.82
N ILE A 179 4.39 -20.90 -6.33
CA ILE A 179 3.98 -20.90 -4.92
C ILE A 179 3.36 -22.26 -4.54
N PHE A 180 2.52 -22.85 -5.40
CA PHE A 180 1.94 -24.18 -5.15
C PHE A 180 3.01 -25.26 -4.95
N GLU A 181 4.06 -25.24 -5.78
CA GLU A 181 5.15 -26.21 -5.74
C GLU A 181 6.03 -26.06 -4.50
N VAL A 182 6.34 -24.83 -4.05
CA VAL A 182 7.32 -24.59 -2.98
C VAL A 182 6.72 -24.24 -1.62
N ASP A 183 5.43 -23.84 -1.57
CA ASP A 183 4.72 -23.44 -0.35
C ASP A 183 3.19 -23.59 -0.50
N ARG A 184 2.73 -24.84 -0.46
CA ARG A 184 1.30 -25.18 -0.61
C ARG A 184 0.38 -24.50 0.41
N LEU A 185 0.86 -24.26 1.63
CA LEU A 185 0.09 -23.55 2.66
C LEU A 185 -0.09 -22.08 2.30
N TYR A 186 0.95 -21.43 1.78
CA TYR A 186 0.81 -20.05 1.30
C TYR A 186 -0.09 -19.96 0.08
N TYR A 187 0.00 -20.90 -0.85
CA TYR A 187 -0.91 -21.00 -1.99
C TYR A 187 -2.38 -21.08 -1.55
N ASN A 188 -2.71 -21.98 -0.63
CA ASN A 188 -4.07 -22.15 -0.13
C ASN A 188 -4.63 -20.86 0.48
N ARG A 189 -3.85 -20.16 1.32
CA ARG A 189 -4.26 -18.87 1.91
C ARG A 189 -4.55 -17.78 0.89
N LEU A 190 -3.81 -17.76 -0.22
CA LEU A 190 -4.10 -16.82 -1.31
C LEU A 190 -5.39 -17.21 -2.02
N LYS A 191 -5.60 -18.51 -2.27
CA LYS A 191 -6.81 -19.02 -2.93
C LYS A 191 -8.09 -18.84 -2.11
N GLU A 192 -8.03 -18.93 -0.80
CA GLU A 192 -9.18 -18.69 0.10
C GLU A 192 -9.81 -17.30 -0.11
N GLN A 193 -8.99 -16.28 -0.46
CA GLN A 193 -9.49 -14.94 -0.77
C GLN A 193 -10.40 -14.90 -2.02
N LEU A 194 -10.26 -15.84 -2.97
CA LEU A 194 -11.14 -15.93 -4.14
C LEU A 194 -12.51 -16.51 -3.78
N THR A 195 -12.53 -17.49 -2.87
CA THR A 195 -13.76 -18.17 -2.45
C THR A 195 -14.62 -17.30 -1.52
N GLU A 196 -14.01 -16.45 -0.69
CA GLU A 196 -14.75 -15.52 0.18
C GLU A 196 -15.44 -14.39 -0.59
N ALA A 197 -15.04 -14.10 -1.83
CA ALA A 197 -15.68 -13.07 -2.66
C ALA A 197 -16.87 -13.59 -3.49
N THR A 198 -17.14 -14.89 -3.45
CA THR A 198 -18.26 -15.55 -4.16
C THR A 198 -19.41 -15.95 -3.24
N LEU A 199 -19.32 -15.61 -1.96
CA LEU A 199 -20.37 -15.73 -0.93
C LEU A 199 -20.89 -14.33 -0.56
#